data_AF-A0A412HAJ9-F1
#
_entry.id   AF-A0A412HAJ9-F1
#
_cell.length_a   1.000
_cell.length_b   1.000
_cell.length_c   1.000
_cell.angle_alpha   90.00
_cell.angle_beta   90.00
_cell.angle_gamma   90.00
#
_symmetry.space_group_name_H-M   'P 1'
#
loop_
_entity.id
_entity.type
_entity.pdbx_description
1 polymer ?
#
loop_
_entity_poly.entity_id
_entity_poly.type
_entity_poly.pdbx_seq_one_letter_code
_entity_poly.pdbx_strand_id
1 'polypeptide(L)'
;MTRQESERKLNELRKKYIALISSMNFAKAQKIKNKIDSLEREVEPHSLGELLQDYTPEFKVEMLRKMHKLFIYSDLLEGAALEFQSELESNGIDAQVVFQVKRVLKELRSIVRIPDEEKNASLSDNFAGMCDEAGLVVSNIINKYLAK
;
A
#
# COMPACT_ATOMS: atom_id res chain seq x y z
N MET A 1 -0.48 4.68 18.18
CA MET A 1 -1.78 4.37 18.81
C MET A 1 -1.72 2.90 19.18
N THR A 2 -1.99 2.54 20.43
CA THR A 2 -2.04 1.13 20.83
C THR A 2 -3.34 0.49 20.32
N ARG A 3 -3.38 -0.84 20.13
CA ARG A 3 -4.59 -1.54 19.65
C ARG A 3 -5.82 -1.23 20.51
N GLN A 4 -5.64 -1.11 21.83
CA GLN A 4 -6.69 -0.70 22.78
C GLN A 4 -7.20 0.73 22.56
N GLU A 5 -6.31 1.68 22.23
CA GLU A 5 -6.71 3.05 21.90
C GLU A 5 -7.53 3.10 20.60
N SER A 6 -7.13 2.33 19.59
CA SER A 6 -7.82 2.25 18.31
C SER A 6 -9.21 1.60 18.45
N GLU A 7 -9.33 0.50 19.21
CA GLU A 7 -10.61 -0.16 19.52
C GLU A 7 -11.57 0.76 20.30
N ARG A 8 -11.05 1.51 21.28
CA ARG A 8 -11.84 2.50 22.03
C ARG A 8 -12.39 3.59 21.11
N LYS A 9 -11.53 4.13 20.24
CA LYS A 9 -11.89 5.17 19.27
C LYS A 9 -12.89 4.65 18.23
N LEU A 10 -12.77 3.39 17.81
CA LEU A 10 -13.72 2.71 16.94
C LEU A 10 -15.12 2.67 17.57
N ASN A 11 -15.19 2.28 18.84
CA ASN A 11 -16.45 2.23 19.59
C ASN A 11 -17.10 3.61 19.77
N GLU A 12 -16.30 4.65 20.00
CA GLU A 12 -16.80 6.03 20.06
C GLU A 12 -17.36 6.50 18.71
N LEU A 13 -16.68 6.19 17.60
CA LEU A 13 -17.15 6.53 16.26
C LEU A 13 -18.42 5.76 15.89
N ARG A 14 -18.53 4.47 16.22
CA ARG A 14 -19.74 3.65 16.00
C ARG A 14 -20.94 4.22 16.76
N LYS A 15 -20.78 4.58 18.04
CA LYS A 15 -21.83 5.26 18.83
C LYS A 15 -22.27 6.58 18.19
N LYS A 16 -21.29 7.37 17.72
CA LYS A 16 -21.56 8.65 17.04
C LYS A 16 -22.29 8.46 15.70
N TYR A 17 -21.94 7.42 14.94
CA TYR A 17 -22.62 7.08 13.69
C TYR A 17 -24.09 6.74 13.93
N ILE A 18 -24.38 5.86 14.91
CA ILE A 18 -25.75 5.50 15.27
C ILE A 18 -26.56 6.74 15.66
N ALA A 19 -26.02 7.62 16.50
CA ALA A 19 -26.69 8.87 16.89
C ALA A 19 -26.98 9.81 15.70
N LEU A 20 -26.09 9.85 14.70
CA LEU A 20 -26.27 10.66 13.49
C LEU A 20 -27.29 10.07 12.52
N ILE A 21 -27.37 8.75 12.41
CA ILE A 21 -28.42 8.06 11.64
C ILE A 21 -29.78 8.28 12.30
N SER A 22 -29.88 8.09 13.62
CA SER A 22 -31.12 8.31 14.37
C SER A 22 -31.61 9.76 14.33
N SER A 23 -30.71 10.73 14.15
CA SER A 23 -31.04 12.15 13.96
C SER A 23 -31.16 12.58 12.49
N MET A 24 -31.20 11.62 11.55
CA MET A 24 -31.32 11.85 10.10
C MET A 24 -30.23 12.76 9.50
N ASN A 25 -29.07 12.86 10.14
CA ASN A 25 -27.95 13.68 9.68
C ASN A 25 -27.02 12.87 8.77
N PHE A 26 -27.53 12.46 7.61
CA PHE A 26 -26.86 11.50 6.72
C PHE A 26 -25.51 11.98 6.17
N ALA A 27 -25.36 13.28 5.89
CA ALA A 27 -24.09 13.83 5.40
C ALA A 27 -22.96 13.72 6.43
N LYS A 28 -23.26 13.98 7.72
CA LYS A 28 -22.29 13.78 8.80
C LYS A 28 -22.12 12.29 9.13
N ALA A 29 -23.18 11.50 9.04
CA ALA A 29 -23.11 10.05 9.22
C ALA A 29 -22.16 9.41 8.20
N GLN A 30 -22.23 9.79 6.92
CA GLN A 30 -21.33 9.29 5.89
C GLN A 30 -19.86 9.62 6.17
N LYS A 31 -19.57 10.84 6.64
CA LYS A 31 -18.21 11.23 7.05
C LYS A 31 -17.69 10.42 8.23
N ILE A 32 -18.56 10.06 9.18
CA ILE A 32 -18.19 9.18 10.31
C ILE A 32 -18.02 7.74 9.83
N LYS A 33 -18.88 7.24 8.93
CA LYS A 33 -18.74 5.91 8.32
C LYS A 33 -17.40 5.74 7.63
N ASN A 34 -17.01 6.69 6.77
CA ASN A 34 -15.69 6.63 6.11
C ASN A 34 -14.52 6.62 7.12
N LYS A 35 -14.66 7.29 8.27
CA LYS A 35 -13.66 7.26 9.35
C LYS A 35 -13.65 5.94 10.12
N ILE A 36 -14.81 5.31 10.29
CA ILE A 36 -14.93 3.96 10.85
C ILE A 36 -14.24 2.99 9.91
N ASP A 37 -14.60 2.98 8.62
CA ASP A 37 -14.03 2.06 7.62
C ASP A 37 -12.50 2.21 7.52
N SER A 38 -11.98 3.44 7.59
CA SER A 38 -10.54 3.71 7.62
C SER A 38 -9.87 3.17 8.88
N LEU A 39 -10.47 3.40 10.05
CA LEU A 39 -9.91 2.96 11.33
C LEU A 39 -10.06 1.44 11.52
N GLU A 40 -11.10 0.81 10.97
CA GLU A 40 -11.27 -0.65 10.94
C GLU A 40 -10.17 -1.30 10.12
N ARG A 41 -9.81 -0.75 8.96
CA ARG A 41 -8.67 -1.22 8.15
C ARG A 41 -7.33 -1.07 8.88
N GLU A 42 -7.18 -0.08 9.75
CA GLU A 42 -5.98 0.12 10.57
C GLU A 42 -5.93 -0.83 11.79
N VAL A 43 -7.09 -1.23 12.35
CA VAL A 43 -7.19 -2.07 13.56
C VAL A 43 -7.12 -3.56 13.20
N GLU A 44 -7.80 -3.96 12.13
CA GLU A 44 -7.79 -5.30 11.55
C GLU A 44 -7.54 -5.16 10.05
N PRO A 45 -6.27 -5.09 9.62
CA PRO A 45 -5.95 -5.29 8.21
C PRO A 45 -6.43 -6.69 7.84
N HIS A 46 -7.55 -6.77 7.14
CA HIS A 46 -8.04 -8.03 6.61
C HIS A 46 -7.13 -8.37 5.45
N SER A 47 -6.43 -9.49 5.55
CA SER A 47 -5.61 -9.98 4.44
C SER A 47 -6.50 -10.16 3.21
N LEU A 48 -5.97 -9.88 2.02
CA LEU A 48 -6.69 -10.22 0.79
C LEU A 48 -7.03 -11.72 0.76
N GLY A 49 -6.20 -12.57 1.38
CA GLY A 49 -6.48 -14.00 1.54
C GLY A 49 -7.75 -14.30 2.36
N GLU A 50 -7.96 -13.62 3.48
CA GLU A 50 -9.16 -13.74 4.32
C GLU A 50 -10.41 -13.25 3.59
N LEU A 51 -10.33 -12.08 2.94
CA LEU A 51 -11.46 -11.51 2.19
C LEU A 51 -11.88 -12.37 1.00
N LEU A 52 -10.96 -13.19 0.49
CA LEU A 52 -11.24 -14.05 -0.65
C LEU A 52 -11.71 -15.45 -0.23
N GLN A 53 -11.84 -15.81 1.05
CA GLN A 53 -12.14 -17.19 1.50
C GLN A 53 -13.35 -17.83 0.83
N ASP A 54 -14.41 -17.07 0.54
CA ASP A 54 -15.64 -17.59 -0.08
C ASP A 54 -15.58 -17.70 -1.62
N TYR A 55 -14.48 -17.28 -2.23
CA TYR A 55 -14.30 -17.30 -3.70
C TYR A 55 -13.68 -18.61 -4.20
N THR A 56 -13.80 -18.84 -5.51
CA THR A 56 -13.20 -20.02 -6.16
C THR A 56 -11.67 -20.00 -6.07
N PRO A 57 -11.02 -21.18 -6.00
CA PRO A 57 -9.55 -21.28 -5.98
C PRO A 57 -8.88 -20.54 -7.14
N GLU A 58 -9.45 -20.60 -8.34
CA GLU A 58 -8.89 -19.97 -9.53
C GLU A 58 -8.91 -18.44 -9.42
N PHE A 59 -10.00 -17.88 -8.89
CA PHE A 59 -10.13 -16.46 -8.67
C PHE A 59 -9.16 -15.97 -7.59
N LYS A 60 -9.04 -16.72 -6.48
CA LYS A 60 -8.08 -16.46 -5.41
C LYS A 60 -6.65 -16.35 -5.96
N VAL A 61 -6.20 -17.35 -6.72
CA VAL A 61 -4.85 -17.38 -7.29
C VAL A 61 -4.62 -16.19 -8.22
N GLU A 62 -5.60 -15.84 -9.05
CA GLU A 62 -5.46 -14.71 -9.96
C GLU A 62 -5.41 -13.36 -9.23
N MET A 63 -6.21 -13.16 -8.18
CA MET A 63 -6.16 -11.94 -7.37
C MET A 63 -4.83 -11.82 -6.60
N LEU A 64 -4.37 -12.91 -6.00
CA LEU A 64 -3.07 -12.95 -5.34
C LEU A 64 -1.95 -12.64 -6.35
N ARG A 65 -1.98 -13.20 -7.56
CA ARG A 65 -1.00 -12.87 -8.61
C ARG A 65 -1.00 -11.39 -8.96
N LYS A 66 -2.18 -10.77 -9.09
CA LYS A 66 -2.30 -9.32 -9.37
C LYS A 66 -1.75 -8.47 -8.21
N MET A 67 -2.03 -8.88 -6.97
CA MET A 67 -1.50 -8.23 -5.78
C MET A 67 0.03 -8.28 -5.75
N HIS A 68 0.64 -9.45 -6.00
CA HIS A 68 2.10 -9.59 -6.07
C HIS A 68 2.71 -8.70 -7.17
N LYS A 69 2.08 -8.64 -8.36
CA LYS A 69 2.52 -7.73 -9.43
C LYS A 69 2.49 -6.28 -8.99
N LEU A 70 1.44 -5.85 -8.31
CA LEU A 70 1.34 -4.49 -7.79
C LEU A 70 2.49 -4.18 -6.83
N PHE A 71 2.75 -5.09 -5.88
CA PHE A 71 3.82 -4.90 -4.90
C PHE A 71 5.20 -4.80 -5.56
N ILE A 72 5.53 -5.71 -6.48
CA ILE A 72 6.83 -5.71 -7.18
C ILE A 72 6.99 -4.41 -8.00
N TYR A 73 5.96 -4.00 -8.74
CA TYR A 73 6.06 -2.77 -9.53
C TYR A 73 6.14 -1.51 -8.66
N SER A 74 5.47 -1.51 -7.51
CA SER A 74 5.58 -0.42 -6.55
C SER A 74 6.97 -0.32 -5.95
N ASP A 75 7.59 -1.45 -5.60
CA ASP A 75 8.96 -1.51 -5.07
C ASP A 75 9.99 -1.03 -6.09
N LEU A 76 9.94 -1.56 -7.31
CA LEU A 76 10.83 -1.13 -8.40
C LEU A 76 10.71 0.36 -8.70
N LEU A 77 9.48 0.89 -8.70
CA LEU A 77 9.25 2.31 -8.92
C LEU A 77 9.72 3.14 -7.72
N GLU A 78 9.60 2.64 -6.48
CA GLU A 78 10.12 3.33 -5.29
C GLU A 78 11.65 3.41 -5.34
N GLY A 79 12.32 2.29 -5.62
CA GLY A 79 13.78 2.23 -5.74
C GLY A 79 14.30 3.21 -6.80
N ALA A 80 13.75 3.13 -8.02
CA ALA A 80 14.13 4.04 -9.11
C ALA A 80 13.87 5.52 -8.77
N ALA A 81 12.75 5.81 -8.10
CA ALA A 81 12.41 7.14 -7.63
C ALA A 81 13.42 7.66 -6.59
N LEU A 82 13.81 6.83 -5.61
CA LEU A 82 14.78 7.19 -4.58
C LEU A 82 16.17 7.43 -5.17
N GLU A 83 16.64 6.53 -6.04
CA GLU A 83 17.93 6.66 -6.72
C GLU A 83 17.99 7.96 -7.53
N PHE A 84 16.97 8.21 -8.35
CA PHE A 84 16.91 9.41 -9.19
C PHE A 84 16.80 10.70 -8.38
N GLN A 85 15.97 10.72 -7.34
CA GLN A 85 15.89 11.86 -6.42
C GLN A 85 17.24 12.12 -5.75
N SER A 86 17.86 11.07 -5.19
CA SER A 86 19.12 11.17 -4.44
C SER A 86 20.22 11.76 -5.31
N GLU A 87 20.36 11.29 -6.55
CA GLU A 87 21.37 11.78 -7.49
C GLU A 87 21.15 13.26 -7.84
N LEU A 88 19.93 13.70 -8.11
CA LEU A 88 19.67 15.11 -8.42
C LEU A 88 19.90 16.02 -7.22
N GLU A 89 19.44 15.61 -6.03
CA GLU A 89 19.60 16.39 -4.80
C GLU A 89 21.07 16.50 -4.37
N SER A 90 21.85 15.42 -4.47
CA SER A 90 23.28 15.45 -4.15
C SER A 90 24.09 16.36 -5.08
N ASN A 91 23.59 16.59 -6.29
CA ASN A 91 24.18 17.50 -7.28
C ASN A 91 23.55 18.91 -7.25
N GLY A 92 22.65 19.20 -6.30
CA GLY A 92 22.02 20.52 -6.14
C GLY A 92 21.03 20.89 -7.25
N ILE A 93 20.50 19.91 -7.97
CA ILE A 93 19.57 20.12 -9.10
C ILE A 93 18.14 20.09 -8.59
N ASP A 94 17.47 21.25 -8.62
CA ASP A 94 16.04 21.36 -8.31
C ASP A 94 15.21 21.31 -9.60
N ALA A 95 14.63 20.14 -9.88
CA ALA A 95 13.84 19.89 -11.07
C ALA A 95 12.39 19.51 -10.72
N GLN A 96 11.43 19.93 -11.55
CA GLN A 96 10.01 19.60 -11.38
C GLN A 96 9.75 18.09 -11.23
N VAL A 97 10.56 17.26 -11.88
CA VAL A 97 10.48 15.81 -11.78
C VAL A 97 10.77 15.30 -10.36
N VAL A 98 11.70 15.92 -9.62
CA VAL A 98 11.99 15.60 -8.21
C VAL A 98 10.77 15.85 -7.32
N PHE A 99 10.05 16.94 -7.57
CA PHE A 99 8.81 17.23 -6.85
C PHE A 99 7.73 16.16 -7.08
N GLN A 100 7.57 15.68 -8.32
CA GLN A 100 6.61 14.61 -8.60
C GLN A 100 7.03 13.28 -7.97
N VAL A 101 8.33 12.96 -8.02
CA VAL A 101 8.90 11.78 -7.38
C VAL A 101 8.60 11.77 -5.88
N LYS A 102 8.85 12.88 -5.16
CA LYS A 102 8.55 13.01 -3.73
C LYS A 102 7.08 12.73 -3.40
N ARG A 103 6.16 13.16 -4.25
CA ARG A 103 4.71 12.91 -4.04
C ARG A 103 4.36 11.44 -4.18
N VAL A 104 4.92 10.78 -5.20
CA VAL A 104 4.63 9.37 -5.50
C VAL A 104 5.26 8.44 -4.46
N LEU A 105 6.47 8.74 -3.98
CA LEU A 105 7.17 7.94 -2.97
C LEU A 105 6.35 7.68 -1.70
N LYS A 106 5.55 8.67 -1.26
CA LYS A 106 4.70 8.51 -0.07
C LYS A 106 3.64 7.42 -0.25
N GLU A 107 3.02 7.38 -1.43
CA GLU A 107 1.99 6.41 -1.77
C GLU A 107 2.60 5.02 -2.00
N LEU A 108 3.74 4.95 -2.70
CA LEU A 108 4.45 3.70 -2.94
C LEU A 108 4.87 3.02 -1.64
N ARG A 109 5.45 3.78 -0.71
CA ARG A 109 5.82 3.29 0.64
C ARG A 109 4.67 2.67 1.41
N SER A 110 3.46 3.18 1.18
CA SER A 110 2.28 2.66 1.86
C SER A 110 1.86 1.31 1.26
N ILE A 111 2.18 1.04 0.00
CA ILE A 111 1.90 -0.22 -0.70
C ILE A 111 2.96 -1.28 -0.38
N VAL A 112 4.26 -0.93 -0.47
CA VAL A 112 5.36 -1.90 -0.22
C VAL A 112 5.45 -2.37 1.23
N ARG A 113 4.82 -1.68 2.18
CA ARG A 113 4.74 -2.14 3.58
C ARG A 113 3.68 -3.21 3.81
N ILE A 114 2.71 -3.34 2.91
CA ILE A 114 1.60 -4.29 3.08
C ILE A 114 2.10 -5.74 3.24
N PRO A 115 3.04 -6.26 2.41
CA PRO A 115 3.60 -7.60 2.60
C PRO A 115 4.09 -7.91 4.02
N ASP A 116 4.73 -6.94 4.68
CA ASP A 116 5.24 -7.10 6.05
C ASP A 116 4.12 -6.97 7.09
N GLU A 117 3.14 -6.09 6.83
CA GLU A 117 1.97 -5.87 7.69
C GLU A 117 1.00 -7.06 7.69
N GLU A 118 1.00 -7.87 6.64
CA GLU A 118 0.27 -9.14 6.52
C GLU A 118 0.78 -10.22 7.49
N LYS A 119 1.92 -9.98 8.18
CA LYS A 119 2.54 -10.89 9.17
C LYS A 119 2.74 -12.33 8.65
N ASN A 120 2.92 -12.47 7.35
CA ASN A 120 3.20 -13.74 6.70
C ASN A 120 4.68 -13.78 6.34
N ALA A 121 5.48 -14.47 7.16
CA ALA A 121 6.93 -14.56 6.98
C ALA A 121 7.32 -15.10 5.60
N SER A 122 6.60 -16.10 5.10
CA SER A 122 6.86 -16.66 3.77
C SER A 122 6.53 -15.68 2.64
N LEU A 123 5.53 -14.82 2.81
CA LEU A 123 5.22 -13.77 1.84
C LEU A 123 6.33 -12.72 1.82
N SER A 124 6.76 -12.24 2.99
CA SER A 124 7.79 -11.22 3.13
C SER A 124 9.15 -11.70 2.57
N ASP A 125 9.59 -12.90 2.95
CA ASP A 125 10.87 -13.48 2.50
C ASP A 125 10.90 -13.71 0.97
N ASN A 126 9.82 -14.26 0.42
CA ASN A 126 9.73 -14.48 -1.03
C ASN A 126 9.58 -13.17 -1.80
N PHE A 127 8.92 -12.17 -1.21
CA PHE A 127 8.68 -10.88 -1.85
C PHE A 127 10.00 -10.14 -2.14
N ALA A 128 10.90 -10.07 -1.17
CA ALA A 128 12.22 -9.46 -1.36
C ALA A 128 12.99 -10.12 -2.53
N GLY A 129 13.05 -11.46 -2.54
CA GLY A 129 13.73 -12.20 -3.61
C GLY A 129 13.09 -11.97 -5.00
N MET A 130 11.77 -11.90 -5.08
CA MET A 130 11.07 -11.60 -6.34
C MET A 130 11.36 -10.17 -6.85
N CYS A 131 11.46 -9.18 -5.95
CA CYS A 131 11.80 -7.81 -6.30
C CYS A 131 13.23 -7.72 -6.85
N ASP A 132 14.19 -8.36 -6.18
CA ASP A 132 15.59 -8.39 -6.64
C ASP A 132 15.72 -9.01 -8.04
N GLU A 133 15.08 -10.17 -8.26
CA GLU A 133 15.09 -10.85 -9.56
C GLU A 133 14.46 -9.97 -10.66
N ALA A 134 13.30 -9.37 -10.38
CA ALA A 134 12.61 -8.49 -11.32
C ALA A 134 13.46 -7.24 -11.63
N GLY A 135 14.09 -6.65 -10.62
CA GLY A 135 14.96 -5.49 -10.76
C GLY A 135 16.16 -5.77 -11.65
N LEU A 136 16.82 -6.92 -11.46
CA LEU A 136 17.92 -7.35 -12.32
C LEU A 136 17.49 -7.49 -13.79
N VAL A 137 16.34 -8.11 -14.04
CA VAL A 137 15.81 -8.27 -15.40
C VAL A 137 15.53 -6.92 -16.05
N VAL A 138 14.86 -6.01 -15.33
CA VAL A 138 14.52 -4.68 -15.82
C VAL A 138 15.78 -3.88 -16.15
N SER A 139 16.76 -3.83 -15.23
CA SER A 139 18.03 -3.13 -15.42
C SER A 139 18.80 -3.65 -16.63
N ASN A 140 18.85 -4.97 -16.81
CA ASN A 140 19.50 -5.58 -17.98
C ASN A 140 18.84 -5.18 -19.30
N ILE A 141 17.51 -5.11 -19.33
CA ILE A 141 16.77 -4.65 -20.51
C ILE A 141 17.10 -3.19 -20.80
N ILE A 142 17.04 -2.31 -19.80
CA ILE A 142 17.34 -0.87 -19.96
C ILE A 142 18.77 -0.67 -20.48
N ASN A 143 19.76 -1.29 -19.82
CA ASN A 143 21.17 -1.18 -20.21
C ASN A 143 21.41 -1.64 -21.65
N LYS A 144 20.73 -2.70 -22.09
CA LYS A 144 20.79 -3.17 -23.48
C LYS A 144 20.30 -2.13 -24.49
N TYR A 145 19.30 -1.32 -24.14
CA TYR A 145 18.81 -0.25 -25.02
C TYR A 145 19.67 1.01 -24.97
N LEU A 146 20.29 1.32 -23.82
CA LEU A 146 21.19 2.47 -23.66
C LEU A 146 22.59 2.25 -24.26
N ALA A 147 23.01 1.00 -24.42
CA ALA A 147 24.29 0.64 -25.06
C ALA A 147 24.27 0.73 -26.61
N LYS A 148 23.20 1.27 -27.20
CA LYS A 148 23.05 1.51 -28.64
C LYS A 148 23.25 2.99 -28.95
#